data_AF-A0A0V0J7C9-F1
#
_entry.id   AF-A0A0V0J7C9-F1
#
_cell.length_a   1.000
_cell.length_b   1.000
_cell.length_c   1.000
_cell.angle_alpha   90.00
_cell.angle_beta   90.00
_cell.angle_gamma   90.00
#
_symmetry.space_group_name_H-M   'P 1'
#
loop_
_entity.id
_entity.type
_entity.pdbx_description
1 polymer ?
#
loop_
_entity_poly.entity_id
_entity_poly.type
_entity_poly.pdbx_seq_one_letter_code
_entity_poly.pdbx_strand_id
1 'polypeptide(L)'
;NEEPTDTPFPSDLEPEAVRDLSQGASHEPGFLEKSVEGLPPRLSNLILRTLMSIFMISGFSFLVYLGPLALVVLVLFLQMGCFKEIIHIGHVVYRSHDLPWFRTLSWVFLFASNYFLFGESLIARFRILLAKEDFLAPLVVHHRFISFCLYCGCIIAFVLNLVRRHYLKQFTLFGWTHVTLLLIVTSSHLMIQSIFDGLIWFLMPTAMVISNDIMAYIFGMMLGKTPLIKLSPKKTWEGFIGGGISSLLLGLLFSLAVIDNKHFICPIEYDDTLGALSMDCVPDAIFIPRTYNVSRWLFFVPFRTFTWYPYFKHCIVIGLFVSFVGPFGGFFASGFKRAFRIKDFGDVIPGHGGIMDRFDCQIITGWFVFFYYHSFVKPASTGFLLQQLFVLPHHEQLAFLGTFIDGLTRRGVLPATLSQPILDFAEQARKSAAIASSLNDDLPNPP
;
A
#
# COMPACT_ATOMS: atom_id res chain seq x y z
N ASN A 1 20.98 -15.64 -46.23
CA ASN A 1 20.42 -16.59 -45.24
C ASN A 1 21.43 -16.76 -44.12
N GLU A 2 21.57 -15.76 -43.28
CA GLU A 2 22.18 -15.91 -41.95
C GLU A 2 21.02 -15.69 -40.98
N GLU A 3 20.55 -16.79 -40.38
CA GLU A 3 19.60 -16.74 -39.27
C GLU A 3 20.31 -16.09 -38.07
N PRO A 4 19.72 -15.07 -37.44
CA PRO A 4 20.19 -14.65 -36.14
C PRO A 4 19.78 -15.74 -35.14
N THR A 5 20.76 -16.43 -34.58
CA THR A 5 20.58 -17.27 -33.39
C THR A 5 20.28 -16.36 -32.19
N ASP A 6 19.09 -15.78 -32.15
CA ASP A 6 18.51 -15.12 -30.99
C ASP A 6 17.94 -16.22 -30.08
N THR A 7 18.79 -16.79 -29.22
CA THR A 7 18.28 -17.49 -28.05
C THR A 7 17.61 -16.44 -27.13
N PRO A 8 16.32 -16.59 -26.75
CA PRO A 8 15.46 -15.46 -26.35
C PRO A 8 15.57 -15.09 -24.86
N PHE A 9 16.31 -15.88 -24.10
CA PHE A 9 16.62 -15.68 -22.70
C PHE A 9 18.14 -15.81 -22.57
N PRO A 10 18.79 -15.20 -21.57
CA PRO A 10 20.18 -15.55 -21.27
C PRO A 10 20.18 -17.03 -20.88
N SER A 11 20.36 -17.92 -21.86
CA SER A 11 20.42 -19.37 -21.65
C SER A 11 21.61 -19.73 -20.79
N ASP A 12 22.58 -18.83 -20.71
CA ASP A 12 23.50 -18.68 -19.59
C ASP A 12 23.62 -17.20 -19.27
N LEU A 13 23.23 -16.78 -18.06
CA LEU A 13 23.62 -15.46 -17.54
C LEU A 13 25.14 -15.38 -17.67
N GLU A 14 25.65 -14.47 -18.50
CA GLU A 14 27.09 -14.41 -18.76
C GLU A 14 27.86 -14.27 -17.44
N PRO A 15 29.01 -14.96 -17.29
CA PRO A 15 29.79 -14.93 -16.04
C PRO A 15 30.14 -13.52 -15.57
N GLU A 16 30.32 -12.57 -16.50
CA GLU A 16 30.58 -11.16 -16.22
C GLU A 16 29.38 -10.46 -15.57
N ALA A 17 28.16 -10.65 -16.05
CA ALA A 17 26.96 -10.05 -15.45
C ALA A 17 26.71 -10.59 -14.02
N VAL A 18 26.95 -11.89 -13.81
CA VAL A 18 26.90 -12.48 -12.45
C VAL A 18 27.98 -11.89 -11.56
N ARG A 19 29.19 -11.67 -12.08
CA ARG A 19 30.29 -11.04 -11.35
C ARG A 19 29.96 -9.59 -10.99
N ASP A 20 29.47 -8.77 -11.90
CA ASP A 20 29.13 -7.37 -11.65
C ASP A 20 28.00 -7.24 -10.61
N LEU A 21 26.99 -8.10 -10.68
CA LEU A 21 25.93 -8.18 -9.67
C LEU A 21 26.48 -8.60 -8.29
N SER A 22 27.53 -9.42 -8.26
CA SER A 22 28.19 -9.86 -7.01
C SER A 22 29.28 -8.91 -6.51
N GLN A 23 29.87 -8.09 -7.38
CA GLN A 23 30.96 -7.14 -7.08
C GLN A 23 30.44 -5.74 -6.75
N GLY A 24 29.19 -5.41 -7.11
CA GLY A 24 28.45 -4.29 -6.51
C GLY A 24 28.30 -4.39 -4.98
N ALA A 25 28.74 -5.51 -4.38
CA ALA A 25 28.72 -5.83 -2.95
C ALA A 25 30.02 -5.53 -2.17
N SER A 26 31.11 -5.09 -2.82
CA SER A 26 32.34 -4.71 -2.09
C SER A 26 32.33 -3.21 -1.76
N HIS A 27 31.54 -2.84 -0.76
CA HIS A 27 31.56 -1.49 -0.20
C HIS A 27 32.83 -1.30 0.65
N GLU A 28 33.48 -0.13 0.58
CA GLU A 28 34.50 0.22 1.57
C GLU A 28 33.87 0.16 2.97
N PRO A 29 34.58 -0.41 3.97
CA PRO A 29 33.99 -0.64 5.27
C PRO A 29 33.60 0.69 5.90
N GLY A 30 32.32 0.80 6.27
CA GLY A 30 31.78 1.98 6.92
C GLY A 30 32.50 2.28 8.24
N PHE A 31 32.32 3.48 8.79
CA PHE A 31 32.90 3.86 10.09
C PHE A 31 32.62 2.82 11.20
N LEU A 32 31.42 2.24 11.19
CA LEU A 32 31.01 1.19 12.12
C LEU A 32 31.67 -0.16 11.84
N GLU A 33 31.96 -0.50 10.59
CA GLU A 33 32.66 -1.76 10.26
C GLU A 33 34.14 -1.67 10.64
N LYS A 34 34.78 -0.51 10.40
CA LYS A 34 36.14 -0.21 10.88
C LYS A 34 36.27 -0.29 12.40
N SER A 35 35.21 0.12 13.11
CA SER A 35 35.18 0.07 14.58
C SER A 35 35.11 -1.35 15.16
N VAL A 36 34.75 -2.34 14.35
CA VAL A 36 34.50 -3.74 14.78
C VAL A 36 35.46 -4.72 14.07
N GLU A 37 36.42 -4.20 13.31
CA GLU A 37 37.37 -4.96 12.48
C GLU A 37 38.31 -5.88 13.30
N GLY A 38 38.51 -5.58 14.60
CA GLY A 38 39.34 -6.37 15.51
C GLY A 38 38.64 -7.55 16.22
N LEU A 39 37.35 -7.78 15.98
CA LEU A 39 36.56 -8.80 16.68
C LEU A 39 36.37 -10.08 15.84
N PRO A 40 36.07 -11.24 16.48
CA PRO A 40 35.72 -12.46 15.74
C PRO A 40 34.57 -12.20 14.76
N PRO A 41 34.59 -12.77 13.54
CA PRO A 41 33.66 -12.39 12.47
C PRO A 41 32.19 -12.65 12.83
N ARG A 42 31.90 -13.64 13.68
CA ARG A 42 30.54 -13.90 14.18
C ARG A 42 30.07 -12.82 15.15
N LEU A 43 30.96 -12.37 16.05
CA LEU A 43 30.66 -11.35 17.04
C LEU A 43 30.54 -9.98 16.37
N SER A 44 31.42 -9.68 15.41
CA SER A 44 31.36 -8.46 14.61
C SER A 44 30.03 -8.32 13.87
N ASN A 45 29.61 -9.38 13.16
CA ASN A 45 28.31 -9.40 12.47
C ASN A 45 27.12 -9.27 13.43
N LEU A 46 27.18 -9.91 14.61
CA LEU A 46 26.12 -9.80 15.62
C LEU A 46 26.01 -8.36 16.16
N ILE A 47 27.14 -7.74 16.48
CA ILE A 47 27.19 -6.36 16.98
C ILE A 47 26.68 -5.40 15.92
N LEU A 48 27.19 -5.49 14.69
CA LEU A 48 26.76 -4.63 13.58
C LEU A 48 25.25 -4.73 13.36
N ARG A 49 24.71 -5.95 13.31
CA ARG A 49 23.27 -6.16 13.15
C ARG A 49 22.45 -5.62 14.30
N THR A 50 22.94 -5.76 15.53
CA THR A 50 22.24 -5.28 16.72
C THR A 50 22.20 -3.75 16.73
N LEU A 51 23.33 -3.09 16.49
CA LEU A 51 23.42 -1.63 16.42
C LEU A 51 22.55 -1.06 15.30
N MET A 52 22.62 -1.63 14.09
CA MET A 52 21.78 -1.20 12.96
C MET A 52 20.29 -1.41 13.25
N SER A 53 19.92 -2.51 13.92
CA SER A 53 18.52 -2.75 14.30
C SER A 53 18.02 -1.73 15.32
N ILE A 54 18.83 -1.37 16.32
CA ILE A 54 18.49 -0.32 17.29
C ILE A 54 18.30 1.02 16.57
N PHE A 55 19.23 1.39 15.69
CA PHE A 55 19.15 2.61 14.89
C PHE A 55 17.88 2.66 14.02
N MET A 56 17.55 1.57 13.34
CA MET A 56 16.36 1.47 12.52
C MET A 56 15.08 1.59 13.36
N ILE A 57 15.00 0.88 14.49
CA ILE A 57 13.82 0.94 15.38
C ILE A 57 13.66 2.33 15.99
N SER A 58 14.75 2.96 16.44
CA SER A 58 14.70 4.33 16.97
C SER A 58 14.29 5.33 15.90
N GLY A 59 14.86 5.22 14.70
CA GLY A 59 14.53 6.08 13.57
C GLY A 59 13.07 5.93 13.15
N PHE A 60 12.58 4.70 13.04
CA PHE A 60 11.17 4.44 12.72
C PHE A 60 10.23 4.97 13.80
N SER A 61 10.55 4.76 15.08
CA SER A 61 9.74 5.27 16.20
C SER A 61 9.69 6.81 16.21
N PHE A 62 10.81 7.47 15.87
CA PHE A 62 10.86 8.92 15.72
C PHE A 62 9.99 9.41 14.56
N LEU A 63 10.00 8.72 13.41
CA LEU A 63 9.14 9.05 12.28
C LEU A 63 7.66 8.85 12.59
N VAL A 64 7.31 7.81 13.35
CA VAL A 64 5.94 7.62 13.87
C VAL A 64 5.53 8.78 14.76
N TYR A 65 6.42 9.26 15.65
CA TYR A 65 6.16 10.41 16.51
C TYR A 65 5.95 11.72 15.72
N LEU A 66 6.67 11.93 14.61
CA LEU A 66 6.46 13.08 13.72
C LEU A 66 5.11 13.05 12.99
N GLY A 67 4.46 11.89 12.93
CA GLY A 67 3.12 11.73 12.40
C GLY A 67 3.04 11.27 10.93
N PRO A 68 1.84 11.31 10.33
CA PRO A 68 1.55 10.65 9.05
C PRO A 68 2.40 11.14 7.88
N LEU A 69 2.64 12.45 7.78
CA LEU A 69 3.42 13.02 6.66
C LEU A 69 4.87 12.53 6.65
N ALA A 70 5.48 12.33 7.83
CA ALA A 70 6.83 11.80 7.93
C ALA A 70 6.90 10.34 7.45
N LEU A 71 5.88 9.53 7.77
CA LEU A 71 5.77 8.17 7.27
C LEU A 71 5.50 8.10 5.76
N VAL A 72 4.74 9.05 5.20
CA VAL A 72 4.56 9.16 3.74
C VAL A 72 5.90 9.42 3.06
N VAL A 73 6.71 10.36 3.58
CA VAL A 73 8.06 10.62 3.06
C VAL A 73 8.94 9.38 3.17
N LEU A 74 8.86 8.65 4.29
CA LEU A 74 9.57 7.38 4.46
C LEU A 74 9.16 6.36 3.40
N VAL A 75 7.86 6.15 3.16
CA VAL A 75 7.37 5.19 2.16
C VAL A 75 7.85 5.58 0.76
N LEU A 76 7.81 6.86 0.40
CA LEU A 76 8.33 7.36 -0.88
C LEU A 76 9.85 7.15 -1.00
N PHE A 77 10.60 7.35 0.09
CA PHE A 77 12.04 7.10 0.12
C PHE A 77 12.36 5.62 -0.09
N LEU A 78 11.67 4.73 0.63
CA LEU A 78 11.82 3.28 0.50
C LEU A 78 11.44 2.81 -0.90
N GLN A 79 10.36 3.37 -1.48
CA GLN A 79 9.94 3.11 -2.85
C GLN A 79 11.04 3.43 -3.87
N MET A 80 11.68 4.61 -3.75
CA MET A 80 12.82 4.97 -4.61
C MET A 80 13.99 3.99 -4.44
N GLY A 81 14.25 3.55 -3.21
CA GLY A 81 15.26 2.53 -2.90
C GLY A 81 15.00 1.20 -3.59
N CYS A 82 13.81 0.61 -3.40
CA CYS A 82 13.40 -0.63 -4.06
C CYS A 82 13.44 -0.52 -5.58
N PHE A 83 12.92 0.60 -6.13
CA PHE A 83 12.93 0.83 -7.58
C PHE A 83 14.36 0.89 -8.12
N LYS A 84 15.26 1.61 -7.44
CA LYS A 84 16.68 1.69 -7.81
C LYS A 84 17.33 0.31 -7.86
N GLU A 85 17.12 -0.53 -6.84
CA GLU A 85 17.71 -1.88 -6.76
C GLU A 85 17.21 -2.77 -7.92
N ILE A 86 15.91 -2.80 -8.18
CA ILE A 86 15.33 -3.64 -9.25
C ILE A 86 15.74 -3.15 -10.65
N ILE A 87 15.74 -1.84 -10.89
CA ILE A 87 16.17 -1.28 -12.18
C ILE A 87 17.67 -1.50 -12.41
N HIS A 88 18.48 -1.43 -11.35
CA HIS A 88 19.91 -1.73 -11.44
C HIS A 88 20.17 -3.17 -11.87
N ILE A 89 19.45 -4.14 -11.30
CA ILE A 89 19.57 -5.56 -11.71
C ILE A 89 19.24 -5.72 -13.19
N GLY A 90 18.12 -5.13 -13.65
CA GLY A 90 17.75 -5.16 -15.07
C GLY A 90 18.85 -4.57 -15.97
N HIS A 91 19.42 -3.43 -15.56
CA HIS A 91 20.49 -2.76 -16.31
C HIS A 91 21.74 -3.64 -16.47
N VAL A 92 22.17 -4.31 -15.40
CA VAL A 92 23.35 -5.19 -15.41
C VAL A 92 23.09 -6.45 -16.23
N VAL A 93 21.93 -7.10 -16.03
CA VAL A 93 21.57 -8.36 -16.72
C VAL A 93 21.49 -8.18 -18.23
N TYR A 94 20.91 -7.07 -18.71
CA TYR A 94 20.73 -6.82 -20.15
C TYR A 94 21.88 -6.02 -20.77
N ARG A 95 22.97 -5.76 -20.02
CA ARG A 95 24.13 -4.93 -20.40
C ARG A 95 23.73 -3.64 -21.14
N SER A 96 22.89 -2.81 -20.54
CA SER A 96 22.47 -1.55 -21.17
C SER A 96 23.51 -0.42 -21.11
N HIS A 97 24.80 -0.71 -20.90
CA HIS A 97 25.87 0.29 -21.01
C HIS A 97 25.95 0.92 -22.40
N ASP A 98 25.45 0.24 -23.42
CA ASP A 98 25.28 0.76 -24.78
C ASP A 98 24.07 1.71 -24.95
N LEU A 99 23.27 1.90 -23.89
CA LEU A 99 21.99 2.63 -23.90
C LEU A 99 21.93 3.67 -22.76
N PRO A 100 22.66 4.81 -22.88
CA PRO A 100 22.85 5.76 -21.78
C PRO A 100 21.56 6.41 -21.26
N TRP A 101 20.54 6.53 -22.10
CA TRP A 101 19.27 7.21 -21.75
C TRP A 101 18.28 6.32 -21.00
N PHE A 102 18.46 5.00 -21.00
CA PHE A 102 17.46 4.08 -20.44
C PHE A 102 17.27 4.29 -18.92
N ARG A 103 18.36 4.54 -18.19
CA ARG A 103 18.32 4.81 -16.74
C ARG A 103 17.50 6.06 -16.46
N THR A 104 17.84 7.18 -17.12
CA THR A 104 17.14 8.46 -16.94
C THR A 104 15.65 8.31 -17.27
N LEU A 105 15.33 7.64 -18.39
CA LEU A 105 13.96 7.44 -18.81
C LEU A 105 13.15 6.64 -17.77
N SER A 106 13.73 5.61 -17.16
CA SER A 106 13.07 4.84 -16.09
C SER A 106 12.75 5.70 -14.85
N TRP A 107 13.63 6.64 -14.49
CA TRP A 107 13.36 7.59 -13.40
C TRP A 107 12.27 8.62 -13.76
N VAL A 108 12.21 9.07 -15.02
CA VAL A 108 11.12 9.96 -15.46
C VAL A 108 9.77 9.23 -15.45
N PHE A 109 9.75 7.95 -15.85
CA PHE A 109 8.56 7.11 -15.71
C PHE A 109 8.11 6.93 -14.25
N LEU A 110 9.06 6.76 -13.32
CA LEU A 110 8.77 6.74 -11.88
C LEU A 110 8.17 8.06 -11.41
N PHE A 111 8.76 9.20 -11.82
CA PHE A 111 8.25 10.52 -11.48
C PHE A 111 6.83 10.75 -12.02
N ALA A 112 6.58 10.43 -13.30
CA ALA A 112 5.25 10.58 -13.90
C ALA A 112 4.20 9.70 -13.20
N SER A 113 4.56 8.46 -12.84
CA SER A 113 3.67 7.54 -12.13
C SER A 113 3.35 8.03 -10.71
N ASN A 114 4.37 8.52 -9.98
CA ASN A 114 4.19 9.11 -8.66
C ASN A 114 3.36 10.38 -8.72
N TYR A 115 3.65 11.27 -9.69
CA TYR A 115 2.88 12.49 -9.89
C TYR A 115 1.40 12.14 -10.04
N PHE A 116 1.05 11.20 -10.92
CA PHE A 116 -0.34 10.77 -11.06
C PHE A 116 -0.95 10.19 -9.78
N LEU A 117 -0.38 9.10 -9.25
CA LEU A 117 -0.99 8.32 -8.15
C LEU A 117 -0.94 9.05 -6.80
N PHE A 118 0.22 9.59 -6.43
CA PHE A 118 0.37 10.32 -5.19
C PHE A 118 -0.30 11.69 -5.27
N GLY A 119 -0.24 12.36 -6.43
CA GLY A 119 -0.94 13.61 -6.67
C GLY A 119 -2.45 13.48 -6.54
N GLU A 120 -3.08 12.45 -7.12
CA GLU A 120 -4.52 12.19 -6.93
C GLU A 120 -4.85 11.97 -5.44
N SER A 121 -3.98 11.29 -4.69
CA SER A 121 -4.16 11.06 -3.26
C SER A 121 -4.12 12.36 -2.45
N LEU A 122 -3.13 13.21 -2.72
CA LEU A 122 -2.98 14.50 -2.07
C LEU A 122 -4.13 15.45 -2.43
N ILE A 123 -4.50 15.51 -3.71
CA ILE A 123 -5.61 16.35 -4.17
C ILE A 123 -6.92 15.88 -3.56
N ALA A 124 -7.17 14.57 -3.47
CA ALA A 124 -8.40 14.05 -2.88
C ALA A 124 -8.56 14.46 -1.40
N ARG A 125 -7.46 14.52 -0.63
CA ARG A 125 -7.50 14.81 0.81
C ARG A 125 -7.29 16.28 1.17
N PHE A 126 -6.44 16.98 0.42
CA PHE A 126 -5.94 18.31 0.75
C PHE A 126 -6.20 19.34 -0.35
N ARG A 127 -7.22 19.13 -1.20
CA ARG A 127 -7.55 20.03 -2.32
C ARG A 127 -7.56 21.50 -1.93
N ILE A 128 -8.22 21.82 -0.81
CA ILE A 128 -8.41 23.20 -0.34
C ILE A 128 -7.06 23.83 0.01
N LEU A 129 -6.23 23.10 0.76
CA LEU A 129 -4.88 23.53 1.13
C LEU A 129 -4.00 23.74 -0.10
N LEU A 130 -3.99 22.81 -1.05
CA LEU A 130 -3.15 22.92 -2.26
C LEU A 130 -3.64 24.01 -3.23
N ALA A 131 -4.95 24.26 -3.31
CA ALA A 131 -5.51 25.27 -4.21
C ALA A 131 -5.35 26.71 -3.69
N LYS A 132 -4.99 26.89 -2.41
CA LYS A 132 -4.75 28.21 -1.81
C LYS A 132 -3.48 28.89 -2.34
N GLU A 133 -2.51 28.11 -2.79
CA GLU A 133 -1.25 28.61 -3.35
C GLU A 133 -1.39 28.82 -4.86
N ASP A 134 -1.25 30.06 -5.33
CA ASP A 134 -1.43 30.44 -6.75
C ASP A 134 -0.58 29.61 -7.72
N PHE A 135 0.62 29.21 -7.29
CA PHE A 135 1.52 28.39 -8.08
C PHE A 135 1.04 26.93 -8.21
N LEU A 136 0.42 26.37 -7.17
CA LEU A 136 -0.03 24.97 -7.12
C LEU A 136 -1.44 24.80 -7.71
N ALA A 137 -2.25 25.85 -7.72
CA ALA A 137 -3.60 25.84 -8.27
C ALA A 137 -3.70 25.24 -9.70
N PRO A 138 -2.89 25.64 -10.71
CA PRO A 138 -2.96 25.03 -12.04
C PRO A 138 -2.56 23.56 -12.05
N LEU A 139 -1.60 23.16 -11.20
CA LEU A 139 -1.16 21.77 -11.07
C LEU A 139 -2.27 20.88 -10.48
N VAL A 140 -3.07 21.41 -9.55
CA VAL A 140 -4.21 20.70 -8.94
C VAL A 140 -5.39 20.60 -9.91
N VAL A 141 -5.75 21.70 -10.57
CA VAL A 141 -6.91 21.74 -11.46
C VAL A 141 -6.69 20.89 -12.71
N HIS A 142 -5.49 20.94 -13.28
CA HIS A 142 -5.16 20.21 -14.52
C HIS A 142 -4.36 18.92 -14.27
N HIS A 143 -4.31 18.44 -13.03
CA HIS A 143 -3.51 17.30 -12.58
C HIS A 143 -3.55 16.09 -13.51
N ARG A 144 -4.76 15.63 -13.86
CA ARG A 144 -4.97 14.45 -14.71
C ARG A 144 -4.44 14.64 -16.12
N PHE A 145 -4.66 15.82 -16.70
CA PHE A 145 -4.19 16.13 -18.05
C PHE A 145 -2.67 16.29 -18.08
N ILE A 146 -2.08 16.96 -17.09
CA ILE A 146 -0.63 17.07 -16.95
C ILE A 146 0.00 15.68 -16.78
N SER A 147 -0.59 14.82 -15.95
CA SER A 147 -0.15 13.43 -15.77
C SER A 147 -0.17 12.64 -17.08
N PHE A 148 -1.25 12.76 -17.85
CA PHE A 148 -1.37 12.15 -19.17
C PHE A 148 -0.28 12.65 -20.13
N CYS A 149 -0.07 13.97 -20.21
CA CYS A 149 0.96 14.57 -21.05
C CYS A 149 2.38 14.13 -20.65
N LEU A 150 2.68 14.08 -19.35
CA LEU A 150 3.97 13.59 -18.83
C LEU A 150 4.21 12.13 -19.25
N TYR A 151 3.21 11.27 -19.09
CA TYR A 151 3.33 9.86 -19.46
C TYR A 151 3.46 9.67 -20.97
N CYS A 152 2.66 10.37 -21.79
CA CYS A 152 2.81 10.39 -23.25
C CYS A 152 4.21 10.89 -23.66
N GLY A 153 4.73 11.93 -23.01
CA GLY A 153 6.09 12.43 -23.21
C GLY A 153 7.15 11.36 -22.94
N CYS A 154 6.97 10.54 -21.90
CA CYS A 154 7.85 9.41 -21.62
C CYS A 154 7.80 8.34 -22.73
N ILE A 155 6.62 8.03 -23.27
CA ILE A 155 6.45 7.09 -24.39
C ILE A 155 7.11 7.63 -25.66
N ILE A 156 6.90 8.91 -25.98
CA ILE A 156 7.55 9.55 -27.14
C ILE A 156 9.07 9.52 -26.95
N ALA A 157 9.58 9.88 -25.77
CA ALA A 157 11.01 9.81 -25.48
C ALA A 157 11.57 8.39 -25.60
N PHE A 158 10.84 7.36 -25.17
CA PHE A 158 11.22 5.96 -25.38
C PHE A 158 11.35 5.63 -26.87
N VAL A 159 10.33 5.96 -27.67
CA VAL A 159 10.29 5.67 -29.10
C VAL A 159 11.42 6.38 -29.86
N LEU A 160 11.68 7.65 -29.54
CA LEU A 160 12.78 8.42 -30.15
C LEU A 160 14.17 7.87 -29.81
N ASN A 161 14.30 7.13 -28.69
CA ASN A 161 15.55 6.50 -28.28
C ASN A 161 15.72 5.05 -28.77
N LEU A 162 14.82 4.55 -29.64
CA LEU A 162 14.90 3.18 -30.15
C LEU A 162 16.08 2.99 -31.12
N VAL A 163 16.92 1.97 -30.86
CA VAL A 163 18.11 1.65 -31.65
C VAL A 163 17.91 0.30 -32.35
N ARG A 164 18.04 0.26 -33.69
CA ARG A 164 17.75 -0.91 -34.55
C ARG A 164 18.32 -2.24 -34.07
N ARG A 165 19.52 -2.24 -33.49
CA ARG A 165 20.22 -3.45 -33.04
C ARG A 165 19.74 -3.97 -31.68
N HIS A 166 19.00 -3.18 -30.92
CA HIS A 166 18.70 -3.45 -29.51
C HIS A 166 17.21 -3.44 -29.17
N TYR A 167 16.31 -3.51 -30.16
CA TYR A 167 14.87 -3.42 -29.93
C TYR A 167 14.36 -4.40 -28.87
N LEU A 168 14.70 -5.69 -28.98
CA LEU A 168 14.25 -6.68 -28.01
C LEU A 168 14.73 -6.33 -26.59
N LYS A 169 16.00 -5.95 -26.41
CA LYS A 169 16.53 -5.51 -25.11
C LYS A 169 15.79 -4.28 -24.59
N GLN A 170 15.54 -3.28 -25.44
CA GLN A 170 14.85 -2.04 -25.07
C GLN A 170 13.39 -2.29 -24.67
N PHE A 171 12.65 -3.12 -25.40
CA PHE A 171 11.27 -3.49 -25.05
C PHE A 171 11.20 -4.38 -23.80
N THR A 172 12.16 -5.29 -23.59
CA THR A 172 12.25 -6.08 -22.36
C THR A 172 12.53 -5.19 -21.15
N LEU A 173 13.47 -4.27 -21.26
CA LEU A 173 13.77 -3.29 -20.22
C LEU A 173 12.60 -2.31 -19.99
N PHE A 174 11.88 -1.90 -21.04
CA PHE A 174 10.65 -1.13 -20.92
C PHE A 174 9.57 -1.90 -20.14
N GLY A 175 9.35 -3.17 -20.46
CA GLY A 175 8.44 -4.04 -19.72
C GLY A 175 8.87 -4.24 -18.27
N TRP A 176 10.17 -4.41 -18.03
CA TRP A 176 10.75 -4.50 -16.69
C TRP A 176 10.46 -3.26 -15.86
N THR A 177 10.66 -2.06 -16.41
CA THR A 177 10.32 -0.80 -15.73
C THR A 177 8.83 -0.74 -15.41
N HIS A 178 7.94 -1.09 -16.34
CA HIS A 178 6.50 -1.03 -16.12
C HIS A 178 5.99 -2.04 -15.09
N VAL A 179 6.51 -3.27 -15.10
CA VAL A 179 6.20 -4.26 -14.05
C VAL A 179 6.71 -3.79 -12.70
N THR A 180 7.92 -3.22 -12.65
CA THR A 180 8.47 -2.66 -11.41
C THR A 180 7.62 -1.50 -10.88
N LEU A 181 7.17 -0.60 -11.77
CA LEU A 181 6.26 0.48 -11.40
C LEU A 181 4.94 -0.04 -10.85
N LEU A 182 4.33 -1.01 -11.54
CA LEU A 182 3.08 -1.63 -11.11
C LEU A 182 3.21 -2.27 -9.72
N LEU A 183 4.31 -2.96 -9.44
CA LEU A 183 4.48 -3.61 -8.14
C LEU A 183 4.80 -2.59 -7.03
N ILE A 184 5.81 -1.74 -7.25
CA ILE A 184 6.41 -0.90 -6.20
C ILE A 184 5.66 0.42 -5.99
N VAL A 185 5.24 1.09 -7.07
CA VAL A 185 4.54 2.39 -6.98
C VAL A 185 3.09 2.19 -6.57
N THR A 186 2.42 1.17 -7.08
CA THR A 186 1.07 0.86 -6.61
C THR A 186 1.09 0.43 -5.15
N SER A 187 2.04 -0.40 -4.70
CA SER A 187 2.12 -0.77 -3.28
C SER A 187 2.34 0.43 -2.36
N SER A 188 3.27 1.34 -2.71
CA SER A 188 3.52 2.53 -1.89
C SER A 188 2.32 3.46 -1.86
N HIS A 189 1.63 3.66 -2.99
CA HIS A 189 0.40 4.44 -3.07
C HIS A 189 -0.69 3.89 -2.14
N LEU A 190 -0.92 2.58 -2.16
CA LEU A 190 -1.92 1.94 -1.28
C LEU A 190 -1.53 2.01 0.20
N MET A 191 -0.24 1.90 0.52
CA MET A 191 0.27 2.09 1.88
C MET A 191 0.09 3.55 2.35
N ILE A 192 0.36 4.53 1.49
CA ILE A 192 0.15 5.96 1.77
C ILE A 192 -1.34 6.26 2.03
N GLN A 193 -2.25 5.70 1.22
CA GLN A 193 -3.69 5.84 1.47
C GLN A 193 -4.09 5.25 2.83
N SER A 194 -3.54 4.08 3.17
CA SER A 194 -3.76 3.46 4.49
C SER A 194 -3.23 4.34 5.63
N ILE A 195 -2.08 5.00 5.45
CA ILE A 195 -1.54 5.98 6.41
C ILE A 195 -2.51 7.16 6.58
N PHE A 196 -3.09 7.66 5.49
CA PHE A 196 -4.04 8.78 5.54
C PHE A 196 -5.37 8.44 6.20
N ASP A 197 -5.85 7.20 6.05
CA ASP A 197 -7.07 6.72 6.70
C ASP A 197 -6.86 6.36 8.20
N GLY A 198 -5.61 6.33 8.66
CA GLY A 198 -5.23 6.18 10.08
C GLY A 198 -3.95 5.37 10.26
N LEU A 199 -3.04 5.83 11.11
CA LEU A 199 -1.72 5.18 11.29
C LEU A 199 -1.82 3.71 11.69
N ILE A 200 -2.87 3.33 12.42
CA ILE A 200 -3.09 1.96 12.89
C ILE A 200 -3.21 0.98 11.72
N TRP A 201 -3.79 1.40 10.59
CA TRP A 201 -3.93 0.58 9.38
C TRP A 201 -2.59 0.34 8.68
N PHE A 202 -1.59 1.17 8.92
CA PHE A 202 -0.23 0.96 8.40
C PHE A 202 0.67 0.25 9.41
N LEU A 203 0.67 0.70 10.67
CA LEU A 203 1.60 0.24 11.70
C LEU A 203 1.29 -1.18 12.19
N MET A 204 0.02 -1.51 12.39
CA MET A 204 -0.36 -2.83 12.90
C MET A 204 0.03 -3.96 11.93
N PRO A 205 -0.32 -3.92 10.63
CA PRO A 205 0.09 -4.97 9.70
C PRO A 205 1.61 -5.02 9.50
N THR A 206 2.28 -3.85 9.48
CA THR A 206 3.75 -3.76 9.40
C THR A 206 4.38 -4.47 10.59
N ALA A 207 3.90 -4.23 11.81
CA ALA A 207 4.37 -4.88 13.03
C ALA A 207 4.09 -6.39 13.01
N MET A 208 2.95 -6.82 12.49
CA MET A 208 2.64 -8.25 12.32
C MET A 208 3.61 -8.94 11.35
N VAL A 209 3.92 -8.33 10.20
CA VAL A 209 4.89 -8.89 9.24
C VAL A 209 6.27 -9.02 9.88
N ILE A 210 6.76 -7.96 10.54
CA ILE A 210 8.05 -7.98 11.24
C ILE A 210 8.08 -9.06 12.32
N SER A 211 7.01 -9.14 13.12
CA SER A 211 6.87 -10.15 14.17
C SER A 211 6.83 -11.56 13.60
N ASN A 212 6.12 -11.76 12.48
CA ASN A 212 6.02 -13.05 11.81
C ASN A 212 7.38 -13.54 11.35
N ASP A 213 8.19 -12.69 10.70
CA ASP A 213 9.52 -13.07 10.22
C ASP A 213 10.48 -13.39 11.38
N ILE A 214 10.48 -12.58 12.45
CA ILE A 214 11.32 -12.81 13.63
C ILE A 214 10.91 -14.12 14.32
N MET A 215 9.62 -14.31 14.56
CA MET A 215 9.13 -15.48 15.29
C MET A 215 9.25 -16.74 14.45
N ALA A 216 9.02 -16.67 13.14
CA ALA A 216 9.25 -17.80 12.25
C ALA A 216 10.71 -18.25 12.25
N TYR A 217 11.66 -17.31 12.35
CA TYR A 217 13.07 -17.63 12.52
C TYR A 217 13.35 -18.29 13.88
N ILE A 218 12.83 -17.74 14.98
CA ILE A 218 13.04 -18.29 16.33
C ILE A 218 12.48 -19.71 16.46
N PHE A 219 11.21 -19.93 16.10
CA PHE A 219 10.60 -21.25 16.12
C PHE A 219 11.22 -22.21 15.11
N GLY A 220 11.64 -21.69 13.94
CA GLY A 220 12.36 -22.46 12.94
C GLY A 220 13.71 -22.97 13.43
N MET A 221 14.46 -22.17 14.20
CA MET A 221 15.71 -22.62 14.81
C MET A 221 15.51 -23.62 15.95
N MET A 222 14.49 -23.41 16.80
CA MET A 222 14.28 -24.23 18.00
C MET A 222 13.60 -25.57 17.71
N LEU A 223 12.61 -25.57 16.80
CA LEU A 223 11.72 -26.70 16.54
C LEU A 223 11.74 -27.19 15.09
N GLY A 224 12.41 -26.46 14.19
CA GLY A 224 12.38 -26.73 12.75
C GLY A 224 13.00 -28.06 12.38
N LYS A 225 12.20 -28.92 11.76
CA LYS A 225 12.65 -30.21 11.22
C LYS A 225 12.22 -30.41 9.78
N THR A 226 11.06 -29.86 9.40
CA THR A 226 10.47 -30.09 8.08
C THR A 226 10.60 -28.84 7.19
N PRO A 227 11.33 -28.92 6.06
CA PRO A 227 11.47 -27.78 5.17
C PRO A 227 10.14 -27.45 4.48
N LEU A 228 9.84 -26.16 4.36
CA LEU A 228 8.58 -25.66 3.82
C LEU A 228 8.55 -25.69 2.28
N ILE A 229 9.61 -25.16 1.64
CA ILE A 229 9.73 -25.07 0.17
C ILE A 229 11.17 -25.35 -0.26
N LYS A 230 11.35 -26.10 -1.36
CA LYS A 230 12.67 -26.43 -1.93
C LYS A 230 13.52 -25.20 -2.29
N LEU A 231 12.87 -24.13 -2.74
CA LEU A 231 13.51 -22.85 -3.09
C LEU A 231 14.20 -22.18 -1.88
N SER A 232 13.70 -22.44 -0.65
CA SER A 232 14.23 -21.87 0.59
C SER A 232 14.35 -22.94 1.66
N PRO A 233 15.41 -23.77 1.62
CA PRO A 233 15.53 -24.95 2.49
C PRO A 233 15.69 -24.60 3.97
N LYS A 234 15.99 -23.34 4.31
CA LYS A 234 16.10 -22.86 5.70
C LYS A 234 14.75 -22.50 6.34
N LYS A 235 13.69 -22.33 5.55
CA LYS A 235 12.35 -22.03 6.06
C LYS A 235 11.63 -23.35 6.36
N THR A 236 11.08 -23.49 7.56
CA THR A 236 10.45 -24.73 8.05
C THR A 236 8.96 -24.56 8.31
N TRP A 237 8.18 -25.64 8.28
CA TRP A 237 6.75 -25.61 8.62
C TRP A 237 6.52 -25.23 10.08
N GLU A 238 7.35 -25.72 10.99
CA GLU A 238 7.24 -25.40 12.42
C GLU A 238 7.49 -23.92 12.67
N GLY A 239 8.47 -23.34 11.97
CA GLY A 239 8.72 -21.90 11.98
C GLY A 239 7.54 -21.12 11.41
N PHE A 240 6.99 -21.53 10.27
CA PHE A 240 5.84 -20.87 9.65
C PHE A 240 4.61 -20.82 10.57
N ILE A 241 4.26 -21.95 11.21
CA ILE A 241 3.11 -22.02 12.13
C ILE A 241 3.38 -21.21 13.40
N GLY A 242 4.57 -21.36 13.99
CA GLY A 242 4.96 -20.60 15.19
C GLY A 242 4.97 -19.09 14.96
N GLY A 243 5.55 -18.67 13.83
CA GLY A 243 5.55 -17.28 13.37
C GLY A 243 4.13 -16.72 13.28
N GLY A 244 3.21 -17.48 12.66
CA GLY A 244 1.84 -17.03 12.47
C GLY A 244 1.06 -16.85 13.77
N ILE A 245 1.13 -17.83 14.68
CA ILE A 245 0.48 -17.75 16.00
C ILE A 245 1.04 -16.58 16.80
N SER A 246 2.37 -16.41 16.80
CA SER A 246 3.01 -15.33 17.54
C SER A 246 2.74 -13.96 16.94
N SER A 247 2.73 -13.80 15.61
CA SER A 247 2.42 -12.53 14.97
C SER A 247 0.99 -12.07 15.25
N LEU A 248 0.05 -13.02 15.31
CA LEU A 248 -1.34 -12.71 15.64
C LEU A 248 -1.46 -12.22 17.09
N LEU A 249 -0.83 -12.92 18.04
CA LEU A 249 -0.83 -12.54 19.45
C LEU A 249 -0.14 -11.18 19.67
N LEU A 250 1.04 -10.98 19.11
CA LEU A 250 1.80 -9.73 19.22
C LEU A 250 1.08 -8.56 18.53
N GLY A 251 0.42 -8.81 17.39
CA GLY A 251 -0.37 -7.80 16.70
C GLY A 251 -1.62 -7.38 17.48
N LEU A 252 -2.28 -8.30 18.18
CA LEU A 252 -3.37 -7.99 19.10
C LEU A 252 -2.88 -7.18 20.31
N LEU A 253 -1.74 -7.55 20.90
CA LEU A 253 -1.13 -6.79 21.99
C LEU A 253 -0.72 -5.37 21.56
N PHE A 254 -0.12 -5.23 20.38
CA PHE A 254 0.19 -3.93 19.80
C PHE A 254 -1.07 -3.08 19.59
N SER A 255 -2.14 -3.70 19.07
CA SER A 255 -3.42 -3.02 18.88
C SER A 255 -4.02 -2.54 20.21
N LEU A 256 -3.98 -3.38 21.25
CA LEU A 256 -4.42 -3.01 22.60
C LEU A 256 -3.66 -1.81 23.18
N ALA A 257 -2.36 -1.70 22.90
CA ALA A 257 -1.53 -0.60 23.40
C ALA A 257 -1.84 0.75 22.72
N VAL A 258 -2.44 0.72 21.53
CA VAL A 258 -2.55 1.89 20.64
C VAL A 258 -4.00 2.35 20.47
N ILE A 259 -5.00 1.48 20.70
CA ILE A 259 -6.42 1.72 20.41
C ILE A 259 -7.11 2.84 21.22
N ASP A 260 -6.51 3.29 22.32
CA ASP A 260 -7.08 4.40 23.10
C ASP A 260 -6.52 5.77 22.66
N ASN A 261 -5.50 5.80 21.79
CA ASN A 261 -4.84 7.02 21.38
C ASN A 261 -5.32 7.48 19.99
N LYS A 262 -6.00 8.64 19.96
CA LYS A 262 -6.54 9.26 18.74
C LYS A 262 -5.49 9.50 17.66
N HIS A 263 -4.24 9.79 18.04
CA HIS A 263 -3.14 10.02 17.11
C HIS A 263 -2.95 8.85 16.12
N PHE A 264 -3.22 7.62 16.55
CA PHE A 264 -3.02 6.45 15.72
C PHE A 264 -4.25 6.05 14.91
N ILE A 265 -5.43 6.46 15.35
CA ILE A 265 -6.71 5.92 14.90
C ILE A 265 -7.39 6.87 13.93
N CYS A 266 -7.28 8.17 14.21
CA CYS A 266 -7.95 9.18 13.44
C CYS A 266 -7.26 9.38 12.08
N PRO A 267 -8.05 9.56 11.00
CA PRO A 267 -7.52 9.95 9.71
C PRO A 267 -6.95 11.36 9.77
N ILE A 268 -6.03 11.67 8.85
CA ILE A 268 -5.51 13.03 8.69
C ILE A 268 -6.42 13.82 7.75
N GLU A 269 -6.92 14.94 8.24
CA GLU A 269 -7.80 15.85 7.49
C GLU A 269 -7.36 17.30 7.66
N TYR A 270 -7.73 18.14 6.70
CA TYR A 270 -7.52 19.58 6.80
C TYR A 270 -8.73 20.22 7.47
N ASP A 271 -8.52 20.91 8.59
CA ASP A 271 -9.58 21.62 9.30
C ASP A 271 -9.59 23.09 8.86
N ASP A 272 -10.64 23.48 8.14
CA ASP A 272 -10.84 24.84 7.63
C ASP A 272 -10.94 25.88 8.77
N THR A 273 -11.41 25.48 9.96
CA THR A 273 -11.58 26.40 11.09
C THR A 273 -10.27 26.72 11.79
N LEU A 274 -9.40 25.73 11.91
CA LEU A 274 -8.07 25.87 12.51
C LEU A 274 -7.01 26.30 11.48
N GLY A 275 -7.31 26.18 10.19
CA GLY A 275 -6.39 26.44 9.09
C GLY A 275 -5.18 25.50 9.08
N ALA A 276 -5.29 24.33 9.73
CA ALA A 276 -4.19 23.41 9.99
C ALA A 276 -4.61 21.95 9.74
N LEU A 277 -3.62 21.08 9.56
CA LEU A 277 -3.84 19.64 9.50
C LEU A 277 -4.14 19.12 10.91
N SER A 278 -5.25 18.39 11.06
CA SER A 278 -5.69 17.84 12.32
C SER A 278 -5.86 16.32 12.23
N MET A 279 -5.63 15.66 13.37
CA MET A 279 -5.93 14.24 13.60
C MET A 279 -6.92 14.09 14.76
N ASP A 280 -7.70 15.13 15.03
CA ASP A 280 -8.78 15.08 16.01
C ASP A 280 -10.08 14.64 15.34
N CYS A 281 -10.52 13.43 15.68
CA CYS A 281 -11.76 12.86 15.19
C CYS A 281 -12.60 12.28 16.34
N VAL A 282 -13.87 12.03 16.06
CA VAL A 282 -14.70 11.14 16.86
C VAL A 282 -14.34 9.70 16.45
N PRO A 283 -13.83 8.85 17.36
CA PRO A 283 -13.43 7.49 17.00
C PRO A 283 -14.59 6.70 16.39
N ASP A 284 -14.30 6.00 15.30
CA ASP A 284 -15.28 5.12 14.66
C ASP A 284 -15.77 4.04 15.62
N ALA A 285 -16.99 3.56 15.37
CA ALA A 285 -17.66 2.53 16.17
C ALA A 285 -16.85 1.21 16.31
N ILE A 286 -15.87 0.99 15.45
CA ILE A 286 -14.97 -0.17 15.50
C ILE A 286 -13.92 -0.06 16.61
N PHE A 287 -13.59 1.16 17.03
CA PHE A 287 -12.62 1.48 18.09
C PHE A 287 -13.29 1.72 19.44
N ILE A 288 -14.62 1.62 19.52
CA ILE A 288 -15.37 1.75 20.77
C ILE A 288 -15.67 0.35 21.31
N PRO A 289 -15.36 0.04 22.59
CA PRO A 289 -15.61 -1.27 23.17
C PRO A 289 -17.10 -1.58 23.19
N ARG A 290 -17.49 -2.79 22.75
CA ARG A 290 -18.87 -3.27 22.79
C ARG A 290 -18.98 -4.51 23.65
N THR A 291 -20.08 -4.59 24.40
CA THR A 291 -20.44 -5.77 25.19
C THR A 291 -21.20 -6.76 24.31
N TYR A 292 -20.69 -7.99 24.24
CA TYR A 292 -21.34 -9.08 23.53
C TYR A 292 -21.88 -10.10 24.52
N ASN A 293 -23.10 -10.56 24.28
CA ASN A 293 -23.71 -11.64 25.04
C ASN A 293 -23.23 -12.98 24.47
N VAL A 294 -22.67 -13.82 25.34
CA VAL A 294 -22.20 -15.15 24.93
C VAL A 294 -23.42 -16.04 24.71
N SER A 295 -23.48 -16.71 23.56
CA SER A 295 -24.57 -17.65 23.26
C SER A 295 -24.60 -18.75 24.33
N ARG A 296 -25.81 -19.15 24.74
CA ARG A 296 -26.07 -20.15 25.78
C ARG A 296 -25.45 -21.52 25.49
N TRP A 297 -25.04 -21.76 24.24
CA TRP A 297 -24.41 -23.00 23.78
C TRP A 297 -22.93 -23.16 24.22
N LEU A 298 -22.23 -22.06 24.53
CA LEU A 298 -20.91 -22.12 25.18
C LEU A 298 -21.08 -22.36 26.69
N PHE A 299 -21.53 -23.55 27.06
CA PHE A 299 -21.85 -23.93 28.45
C PHE A 299 -20.62 -23.95 29.38
N PHE A 300 -19.42 -24.03 28.81
CA PHE A 300 -18.16 -24.17 29.56
C PHE A 300 -17.48 -22.84 29.94
N VAL A 301 -18.02 -21.68 29.54
CA VAL A 301 -17.37 -20.39 29.77
C VAL A 301 -18.06 -19.67 30.96
N PRO A 302 -17.33 -19.28 32.02
CA PRO A 302 -17.93 -18.70 33.23
C PRO A 302 -18.47 -17.26 33.05
N PHE A 303 -18.25 -16.64 31.90
CA PHE A 303 -18.65 -15.26 31.61
C PHE A 303 -19.89 -15.21 30.71
N ARG A 304 -20.94 -14.48 31.15
CA ARG A 304 -22.17 -14.28 30.36
C ARG A 304 -22.07 -13.11 29.37
N THR A 305 -21.15 -12.17 29.64
CA THR A 305 -20.88 -11.01 28.82
C THR A 305 -19.37 -10.85 28.65
N PHE A 306 -18.95 -10.44 27.46
CA PHE A 306 -17.54 -10.15 27.16
C PHE A 306 -17.43 -8.81 26.43
N THR A 307 -16.59 -7.92 26.95
CA THR A 307 -16.31 -6.61 26.34
C THR A 307 -15.11 -6.76 25.42
N TRP A 308 -15.27 -6.36 24.17
CA TRP A 308 -14.20 -6.49 23.17
C TRP A 308 -14.33 -5.39 22.12
N TYR A 309 -13.20 -4.92 21.60
CA TYR A 309 -13.16 -3.95 20.51
C TYR A 309 -13.51 -4.66 19.19
N PRO A 310 -14.51 -4.19 18.43
CA PRO A 310 -14.81 -4.76 17.11
C PRO A 310 -13.58 -4.77 16.18
N TYR A 311 -12.67 -3.78 16.33
CA TYR A 311 -11.40 -3.69 15.61
C TYR A 311 -10.57 -4.98 15.62
N PHE A 312 -10.52 -5.70 16.74
CA PHE A 312 -9.73 -6.93 16.85
C PHE A 312 -10.19 -8.05 15.91
N LYS A 313 -11.46 -8.04 15.47
CA LYS A 313 -11.90 -8.96 14.39
C LYS A 313 -11.13 -8.70 13.10
N HIS A 314 -10.90 -7.43 12.77
CA HIS A 314 -10.11 -7.02 11.62
C HIS A 314 -8.63 -7.35 11.81
N CYS A 315 -8.07 -7.17 13.01
CA CYS A 315 -6.71 -7.63 13.33
C CYS A 315 -6.54 -9.13 13.09
N ILE A 316 -7.53 -9.95 13.46
CA ILE A 316 -7.45 -11.39 13.24
C ILE A 316 -7.44 -11.73 11.75
N VAL A 317 -8.31 -11.11 10.96
CA VAL A 317 -8.35 -11.34 9.50
C VAL A 317 -7.03 -10.91 8.83
N ILE A 318 -6.52 -9.73 9.20
CA ILE A 318 -5.24 -9.23 8.68
C ILE A 318 -4.09 -10.10 9.14
N GLY A 319 -4.06 -10.50 10.41
CA GLY A 319 -3.04 -11.39 10.95
C GLY A 319 -3.01 -12.74 10.25
N LEU A 320 -4.18 -13.35 10.00
CA LEU A 320 -4.26 -14.58 9.22
C LEU A 320 -3.70 -14.39 7.81
N PHE A 321 -4.06 -13.30 7.12
CA PHE A 321 -3.47 -13.01 5.81
C PHE A 321 -1.95 -12.83 5.87
N VAL A 322 -1.45 -12.05 6.83
CA VAL A 322 -0.01 -11.79 7.04
C VAL A 322 0.75 -13.09 7.31
N SER A 323 0.18 -14.02 8.08
CA SER A 323 0.84 -15.28 8.40
C SER A 323 0.79 -16.28 7.24
N PHE A 324 -0.36 -16.40 6.57
CA PHE A 324 -0.55 -17.41 5.53
C PHE A 324 -0.06 -16.95 4.15
N VAL A 325 -0.47 -15.76 3.71
CA VAL A 325 -0.22 -15.26 2.35
C VAL A 325 0.99 -14.32 2.33
N GLY A 326 1.19 -13.50 3.37
CA GLY A 326 2.31 -12.57 3.48
C GLY A 326 3.69 -13.16 3.13
N PRO A 327 4.08 -14.35 3.63
CA PRO A 327 5.40 -14.93 3.38
C PRO A 327 5.65 -15.32 1.91
N PHE A 328 4.58 -15.43 1.10
CA PHE A 328 4.71 -15.66 -0.34
C PHE A 328 5.32 -14.47 -1.07
N GLY A 329 5.21 -13.25 -0.56
CA GLY A 329 5.97 -12.10 -1.07
C GLY A 329 7.48 -12.36 -1.00
N GLY A 330 7.95 -12.83 0.16
CA GLY A 330 9.36 -13.19 0.33
C GLY A 330 9.78 -14.45 -0.43
N PHE A 331 8.88 -15.43 -0.64
CA PHE A 331 9.18 -16.56 -1.54
C PHE A 331 9.33 -16.12 -2.99
N PHE A 332 8.45 -15.22 -3.45
CA PHE A 332 8.52 -14.64 -4.79
C PHE A 332 9.82 -13.86 -4.99
N ALA A 333 10.17 -12.97 -4.06
CA ALA A 333 11.41 -12.21 -4.09
C ALA A 333 12.65 -13.14 -4.05
N SER A 334 12.63 -14.16 -3.20
CA SER A 334 13.69 -15.19 -3.21
C SER A 334 13.77 -15.92 -4.55
N GLY A 335 12.65 -16.26 -5.19
CA GLY A 335 12.62 -16.91 -6.50
C GLY A 335 13.25 -16.06 -7.59
N PHE A 336 12.86 -14.78 -7.62
CA PHE A 336 13.45 -13.77 -8.49
C PHE A 336 14.97 -13.71 -8.32
N LYS A 337 15.47 -13.60 -7.08
CA LYS A 337 16.92 -13.57 -6.81
C LYS A 337 17.65 -14.80 -7.34
N ARG A 338 17.08 -16.00 -7.16
CA ARG A 338 17.66 -17.25 -7.67
C ARG A 338 17.66 -17.33 -9.19
N ALA A 339 16.64 -16.78 -9.86
CA ALA A 339 16.59 -16.73 -11.32
C ALA A 339 17.78 -15.93 -11.90
N PHE A 340 18.21 -14.85 -11.23
CA PHE A 340 19.37 -14.04 -11.64
C PHE A 340 20.69 -14.46 -10.97
N ARG A 341 20.72 -15.60 -10.27
CA ARG A 341 21.91 -16.09 -9.52
C ARG A 341 22.47 -15.09 -8.51
N ILE A 342 21.63 -14.20 -7.99
CA ILE A 342 21.97 -13.25 -6.92
C ILE A 342 21.45 -13.76 -5.57
N LYS A 343 22.00 -13.19 -4.48
CA LYS A 343 21.61 -13.54 -3.11
C LYS A 343 20.72 -12.47 -2.47
N ASP A 344 21.07 -11.21 -2.67
CA ASP A 344 20.46 -10.02 -2.07
C ASP A 344 20.22 -8.99 -3.22
N PHE A 345 19.22 -8.12 -3.11
CA PHE A 345 18.89 -7.13 -4.17
C PHE A 345 19.91 -5.98 -4.24
N GLY A 346 20.63 -5.75 -3.14
CA GLY A 346 21.68 -4.75 -3.00
C GLY A 346 22.29 -4.83 -1.59
N ASP A 347 23.21 -3.93 -1.28
CA ASP A 347 23.92 -3.88 0.01
C ASP A 347 23.81 -2.49 0.67
N VAL A 348 22.61 -1.92 0.64
CA VAL A 348 22.35 -0.55 1.14
C VAL A 348 22.43 -0.48 2.66
N ILE A 349 21.99 -1.54 3.36
CA ILE A 349 21.98 -1.57 4.83
C ILE A 349 23.06 -2.57 5.31
N PRO A 350 24.14 -2.09 5.96
CA PRO A 350 25.24 -2.94 6.41
C PRO A 350 24.77 -4.08 7.30
N GLY A 351 25.09 -5.32 6.92
CA GLY A 351 24.69 -6.53 7.66
C GLY A 351 23.23 -6.97 7.47
N HIS A 352 22.42 -6.20 6.74
CA HIS A 352 20.98 -6.42 6.54
C HIS A 352 20.54 -6.59 5.07
N GLY A 353 21.41 -6.36 4.08
CA GLY A 353 21.11 -6.57 2.66
C GLY A 353 20.41 -5.38 2.00
N GLY A 354 19.61 -5.66 0.96
CA GLY A 354 18.92 -4.64 0.17
C GLY A 354 17.68 -4.09 0.87
N ILE A 355 17.20 -2.94 0.41
CA ILE A 355 15.92 -2.38 0.86
C ILE A 355 14.80 -3.31 0.42
N MET A 356 14.81 -3.80 -0.83
CA MET A 356 13.77 -4.70 -1.35
C MET A 356 13.66 -6.00 -0.55
N ASP A 357 14.79 -6.50 -0.01
CA ASP A 357 14.83 -7.69 0.86
C ASP A 357 14.07 -7.52 2.18
N ARG A 358 13.74 -6.28 2.57
CA ARG A 358 13.02 -5.97 3.82
C ARG A 358 11.54 -5.67 3.61
N PHE A 359 11.15 -5.35 2.38
CA PHE A 359 9.78 -4.93 2.04
C PHE A 359 9.05 -5.93 1.13
N ASP A 360 9.67 -7.04 0.74
CA ASP A 360 9.07 -8.06 -0.12
C ASP A 360 7.74 -8.62 0.40
N CYS A 361 7.64 -8.94 1.69
CA CYS A 361 6.38 -9.35 2.34
C CYS A 361 5.42 -8.17 2.58
N GLN A 362 5.95 -6.95 2.74
CA GLN A 362 5.16 -5.75 3.02
C GLN A 362 4.35 -5.30 1.79
N ILE A 363 4.86 -5.51 0.57
CA ILE A 363 4.17 -5.15 -0.68
C ILE A 363 2.79 -5.82 -0.77
N ILE A 364 2.74 -7.16 -0.64
CA ILE A 364 1.48 -7.91 -0.73
C ILE A 364 0.57 -7.62 0.47
N THR A 365 1.15 -7.45 1.65
CA THR A 365 0.40 -7.09 2.86
C THR A 365 -0.27 -5.73 2.74
N GLY A 366 0.45 -4.72 2.22
CA GLY A 366 -0.06 -3.37 2.01
C GLY A 366 -1.24 -3.35 1.04
N TRP A 367 -1.17 -4.12 -0.06
CA TRP A 367 -2.30 -4.28 -0.98
C TRP A 367 -3.53 -4.85 -0.28
N PHE A 368 -3.35 -5.96 0.45
CA PHE A 368 -4.46 -6.61 1.13
C PHE A 368 -5.13 -5.69 2.14
N VAL A 369 -4.34 -5.01 2.98
CA VAL A 369 -4.88 -4.12 4.01
C VAL A 369 -5.70 -3.00 3.39
N PHE A 370 -5.19 -2.37 2.34
CA PHE A 370 -5.92 -1.30 1.64
C PHE A 370 -7.27 -1.82 1.11
N PHE A 371 -7.27 -2.90 0.34
CA PHE A 371 -8.51 -3.43 -0.23
C PHE A 371 -9.48 -3.93 0.83
N TYR A 372 -8.96 -4.58 1.88
CA TYR A 372 -9.77 -5.05 2.99
C TYR A 372 -10.41 -3.89 3.75
N TYR A 373 -9.63 -2.86 4.09
CA TYR A 373 -10.13 -1.66 4.76
C TYR A 373 -11.23 -0.99 3.93
N HIS A 374 -10.97 -0.70 2.65
CA HIS A 374 -11.93 -0.03 1.78
C HIS A 374 -13.19 -0.86 1.47
N SER A 375 -13.12 -2.19 1.57
CA SER A 375 -14.26 -3.07 1.26
C SER A 375 -15.12 -3.39 2.49
N PHE A 376 -14.49 -3.58 3.65
CA PHE A 376 -15.16 -4.14 4.83
C PHE A 376 -15.18 -3.23 6.05
N VAL A 377 -14.32 -2.21 6.10
CA VAL A 377 -14.14 -1.38 7.29
C VAL A 377 -14.59 0.05 7.07
N LYS A 378 -14.10 0.68 6.01
CA LYS A 378 -14.37 2.09 5.70
C LYS A 378 -15.89 2.27 5.58
N PRO A 379 -16.52 3.07 6.45
CA PRO A 379 -17.95 3.27 6.37
C PRO A 379 -18.31 3.91 5.03
N ALA A 380 -19.46 3.53 4.47
CA ALA A 380 -20.01 4.27 3.35
C ALA A 380 -20.26 5.71 3.82
N SER A 381 -19.41 6.64 3.38
CA SER A 381 -19.55 8.06 3.72
C SER A 381 -20.95 8.52 3.30
N THR A 382 -21.74 9.00 4.26
CA THR A 382 -23.04 9.60 3.98
C THR A 382 -22.88 10.74 3.00
N GLY A 383 -21.78 11.51 3.09
CA GLY A 383 -21.42 12.56 2.14
C GLY A 383 -21.17 12.03 0.71
N PHE A 384 -20.49 10.90 0.56
CA PHE A 384 -20.29 10.26 -0.75
C PHE A 384 -21.63 9.80 -1.34
N LEU A 385 -22.49 9.15 -0.53
CA LEU A 385 -23.83 8.76 -0.94
C LEU A 385 -24.69 9.97 -1.34
N LEU A 386 -24.61 11.05 -0.56
CA LEU A 386 -25.32 12.30 -0.82
C LEU A 386 -24.81 12.98 -2.10
N GLN A 387 -23.50 12.97 -2.34
CA GLN A 387 -22.90 13.53 -3.53
C GLN A 387 -23.30 12.74 -4.79
N GLN A 388 -23.32 11.40 -4.71
CA GLN A 388 -23.86 10.58 -5.79
C GLN A 388 -25.34 10.87 -6.04
N LEU A 389 -26.12 11.07 -4.98
CA LEU A 389 -27.52 11.45 -5.08
C LEU A 389 -27.71 12.78 -5.81
N PHE A 390 -26.91 13.80 -5.48
CA PHE A 390 -27.03 15.14 -6.07
C PHE A 390 -26.59 15.23 -7.54
N VAL A 391 -25.85 14.23 -8.04
CA VAL A 391 -25.53 14.11 -9.48
C VAL A 391 -26.73 13.58 -10.27
N LEU A 392 -27.66 12.86 -9.63
CA LEU A 392 -28.84 12.31 -10.32
C LEU A 392 -29.80 13.42 -10.79
N PRO A 393 -30.61 13.18 -11.83
CA PRO A 393 -31.68 14.09 -12.22
C PRO A 393 -32.68 14.33 -11.08
N HIS A 394 -33.31 15.51 -11.03
CA HIS A 394 -34.25 15.88 -9.96
C HIS A 394 -35.37 14.85 -9.71
N HIS A 395 -35.89 14.21 -10.76
CA HIS A 395 -36.95 13.21 -10.63
C HIS A 395 -36.46 11.92 -9.96
N GLU A 396 -35.20 11.52 -10.18
CA GLU A 396 -34.58 10.36 -9.51
C GLU A 396 -34.21 10.68 -8.07
N GLN A 397 -33.77 11.91 -7.78
CA GLN A 397 -33.54 12.39 -6.41
C GLN A 397 -34.82 12.27 -5.56
N LEU A 398 -35.95 12.71 -6.11
CA LEU A 398 -37.27 12.62 -5.46
C LEU A 398 -37.75 11.18 -5.33
N ALA A 399 -37.49 10.33 -6.32
CA ALA A 399 -37.81 8.90 -6.25
C ALA A 399 -37.01 8.19 -5.15
N PHE A 400 -35.71 8.51 -5.04
CA PHE A 400 -34.88 8.01 -3.95
C PHE A 400 -35.40 8.50 -2.60
N LEU A 401 -35.70 9.79 -2.44
CA LEU A 401 -36.25 10.34 -1.21
C LEU A 401 -37.50 9.58 -0.76
N GLY A 402 -38.43 9.32 -1.68
CA GLY A 402 -39.64 8.54 -1.39
C GLY A 402 -39.33 7.12 -0.94
N THR A 403 -38.45 6.42 -1.66
CA THR A 403 -38.04 5.04 -1.34
C THR A 403 -37.28 4.96 -0.01
N PHE A 404 -36.47 5.96 0.29
CA PHE A 404 -35.70 6.06 1.53
C PHE A 404 -36.62 6.30 2.73
N ILE A 405 -37.56 7.25 2.62
CA ILE A 405 -38.54 7.54 3.67
C ILE A 405 -39.45 6.34 3.92
N ASP A 406 -39.99 5.70 2.88
CA ASP A 406 -40.78 4.46 3.02
C ASP A 406 -39.96 3.36 3.72
N GLY A 407 -38.69 3.20 3.36
CA GLY A 407 -37.77 2.28 4.04
C GLY A 407 -37.57 2.59 5.52
N LEU A 408 -37.46 3.86 5.91
CA LEU A 408 -37.34 4.29 7.31
C LEU A 408 -38.65 4.07 8.09
N THR A 409 -39.80 4.33 7.48
CA THR A 409 -41.12 4.09 8.08
C THR A 409 -41.35 2.61 8.33
N ARG A 410 -41.04 1.73 7.36
CA ARG A 410 -41.14 0.28 7.53
C ARG A 410 -40.22 -0.28 8.61
N ARG A 411 -39.05 0.35 8.81
CA ARG A 411 -38.11 0.00 9.89
C ARG A 411 -38.49 0.58 11.25
N GLY A 412 -39.58 1.37 11.33
CA GLY A 412 -40.04 2.01 12.57
C GLY A 412 -39.14 3.14 13.05
N VAL A 413 -38.24 3.65 12.20
CA VAL A 413 -37.33 4.76 12.54
C VAL A 413 -38.04 6.10 12.42
N LEU A 414 -38.95 6.24 11.44
CA LEU A 414 -39.76 7.44 11.24
C LEU A 414 -41.24 7.14 11.54
N PRO A 415 -41.93 7.96 12.35
CA PRO A 415 -43.38 7.83 12.55
C PRO A 415 -44.16 8.07 11.24
N ALA A 416 -45.19 7.25 10.99
CA ALA A 416 -46.01 7.36 9.78
C ALA A 416 -46.70 8.73 9.61
N THR A 417 -46.96 9.42 10.72
CA THR A 417 -47.53 10.78 10.75
C THR A 417 -46.60 11.83 10.15
N LEU A 418 -45.28 11.62 10.23
CA LEU A 418 -44.28 12.49 9.63
C LEU A 418 -43.90 12.07 8.20
N SER A 419 -43.99 10.77 7.89
CA SER A 419 -43.57 10.29 6.56
C SER A 419 -44.56 10.64 5.46
N GLN A 420 -45.87 10.57 5.73
CA GLN A 420 -46.87 10.74 4.66
C GLN A 420 -46.88 12.11 3.98
N PRO A 421 -46.81 13.24 4.71
CA PRO A 421 -46.75 14.55 4.06
C PRO A 421 -45.53 14.72 3.13
N ILE A 422 -44.41 14.05 3.45
CA ILE A 422 -43.18 14.14 2.66
C ILE A 422 -43.25 13.22 1.45
N LEU A 423 -43.86 12.04 1.58
CA LEU A 423 -44.12 11.13 0.46
C LEU A 423 -45.07 11.76 -0.56
N ASP A 424 -46.17 12.36 -0.09
CA ASP A 424 -47.14 13.07 -0.93
C ASP A 424 -46.49 14.24 -1.69
N PHE A 425 -45.65 15.03 -1.00
CA PHE A 425 -44.89 16.11 -1.62
C PHE A 425 -43.91 15.58 -2.68
N ALA A 426 -43.15 14.53 -2.38
CA ALA A 426 -42.20 13.94 -3.31
C ALA A 426 -42.89 13.37 -4.56
N GLU A 427 -44.06 12.75 -4.41
CA GLU A 427 -44.85 12.22 -5.53
C GLU A 427 -45.44 13.34 -6.39
N GLN A 428 -45.95 14.41 -5.77
CA GLN A 428 -46.47 15.58 -6.48
C GLN A 428 -45.35 16.30 -7.25
N ALA A 429 -44.19 16.53 -6.62
CA ALA A 429 -43.04 17.13 -7.26
C ALA A 429 -42.50 16.27 -8.42
N ARG A 430 -42.52 14.93 -8.29
CA ARG A 430 -42.12 14.00 -9.35
C ARG A 430 -43.07 14.05 -10.55
N LYS A 431 -44.38 14.09 -10.34
CA LYS A 431 -45.38 14.24 -11.41
C LYS A 431 -45.18 15.55 -12.18
N SER A 432 -44.96 16.65 -11.46
CA SER A 432 -44.67 17.96 -12.07
C SER A 432 -43.37 17.98 -12.87
N ALA A 433 -42.30 17.33 -12.37
CA ALA A 433 -41.03 17.24 -13.06
C ALA A 433 -41.10 16.36 -14.33
N ALA A 434 -41.88 15.27 -14.30
CA ALA A 434 -42.10 14.41 -15.47
C ALA A 434 -42.91 15.11 -16.57
N ILE A 435 -43.88 15.94 -16.19
CA ILE A 435 -44.63 16.78 -17.14
C ILE A 435 -43.70 17.82 -17.77
N ALA A 436 -42.84 18.46 -16.98
CA ALA A 436 -41.87 19.44 -17.48
C ALA A 436 -40.81 18.83 -18.43
N SER A 437 -40.37 17.58 -18.20
CA SER A 437 -39.45 16.92 -19.13
C SER A 437 -40.14 16.53 -20.45
N SER A 438 -41.40 16.07 -20.40
CA SER A 438 -42.17 15.72 -21.61
C SER A 438 -42.44 16.92 -22.52
N LEU A 439 -42.53 18.13 -21.95
CA LEU A 439 -42.68 19.38 -22.70
C LEU A 439 -41.39 19.88 -23.37
N ASN A 440 -40.22 19.41 -22.92
CA ASN A 440 -38.92 19.80 -23.49
C ASN A 440 -38.48 18.90 -24.66
N ASP A 441 -39.01 17.68 -24.77
CA ASP A 441 -38.76 16.79 -25.92
C ASP A 441 -39.61 17.14 -27.17
N ASP A 442 -40.62 18.02 -27.02
CA ASP A 442 -41.50 18.48 -28.10
C ASP A 442 -41.05 19.82 -28.76
N LEU A 443 -39.88 20.35 -28.39
CA LEU A 443 -39.30 21.50 -29.07
C LEU A 443 -38.52 21.04 -30.32
N PRO A 444 -38.87 21.49 -31.54
CA PRO A 444 -38.09 21.15 -32.72
C PRO A 444 -36.69 21.73 -32.59
N ASN A 445 -35.67 20.93 -32.90
CA ASN A 445 -34.28 21.39 -32.99
C ASN A 445 -34.23 22.70 -33.79
N PRO A 446 -33.60 23.77 -33.28
CA PRO A 446 -33.41 24.98 -34.05
C PRO A 446 -32.48 24.68 -35.24
N PRO A 447 -32.69 25.34 -36.40
CA PRO A 447 -31.99 25.06 -37.64
C PRO A 447 -30.48 25.29 -37.59
#